data_AF-A0A956DLJ2-F1
#
_entry.id   AF-A0A956DLJ2-F1
#
_cell.length_a   1.000
_cell.length_b   1.000
_cell.length_c   1.000
_cell.angle_alpha   90.00
_cell.angle_beta   90.00
_cell.angle_gamma   90.00
#
_symmetry.space_group_name_H-M   'P 1'
#
loop_
_entity.id
_entity.type
_entity.pdbx_description
1 polymer ?
#
loop_
_entity_poly.entity_id
_entity_poly.type
_entity_poly.pdbx_seq_one_letter_code
_entity_poly.pdbx_strand_id
1 'polypeptide(L)'
;PAGRSAPPLTAPAREEARWIRPGDTFHLSPGSVLYFGRSEDCDVTIASSQLSRVHAALAFAPVAEGQLVLADLDSRNGTWVQGEPAQVCFLGVGEEFSLARAYRFCFDGLG
;
A
#
# COMPACT_ATOMS: atom_id res chain seq x y z
N PRO A 1 0.68 -31.89 2.44
CA PRO A 1 0.18 -30.52 2.69
C PRO A 1 1.08 -29.78 3.71
N ALA A 2 2.13 -29.15 3.19
CA ALA A 2 2.98 -28.18 3.88
C ALA A 2 3.92 -27.61 2.81
N GLY A 3 4.11 -26.29 2.79
CA GLY A 3 5.06 -25.66 1.89
C GLY A 3 4.66 -24.27 1.41
N ARG A 4 4.27 -23.36 2.31
CA ARG A 4 4.38 -21.93 2.00
C ARG A 4 5.86 -21.58 2.10
N SER A 5 6.58 -21.69 0.98
CA SER A 5 7.92 -21.13 0.87
C SER A 5 7.78 -19.79 0.17
N ALA A 6 7.77 -18.70 0.93
CA ALA A 6 8.11 -17.39 0.40
C ALA A 6 9.64 -17.22 0.59
N PRO A 7 10.45 -17.18 -0.48
CA PRO A 7 11.84 -16.73 -0.38
C PRO A 7 11.85 -15.23 -0.08
N PRO A 8 12.97 -14.71 0.44
CA PRO A 8 12.95 -13.51 1.25
C PRO A 8 12.59 -12.31 0.39
N LEU A 9 11.57 -11.55 0.81
CA LEU A 9 11.66 -10.11 0.61
C LEU A 9 13.00 -9.74 1.23
N THR A 10 13.93 -9.20 0.46
CA THR A 10 15.05 -8.42 0.99
C THR A 10 14.48 -7.17 1.66
N ALA A 11 13.67 -7.40 2.70
CA ALA A 11 13.33 -6.44 3.71
C ALA A 11 14.64 -6.21 4.47
N PRO A 12 15.11 -4.96 4.58
CA PRO A 12 16.15 -4.68 5.55
C PRO A 12 15.69 -5.21 6.91
N ALA A 13 16.57 -5.96 7.57
CA ALA A 13 16.30 -6.55 8.87
C ALA A 13 15.92 -5.43 9.87
N ARG A 14 14.64 -5.38 10.24
CA ARG A 14 14.01 -5.04 11.52
C ARG A 14 14.51 -3.88 12.42
N GLU A 15 15.55 -3.10 12.11
CA GLU A 15 16.16 -2.24 13.14
C GLU A 15 15.76 -0.75 13.12
N GLU A 16 15.16 -0.24 12.06
CA GLU A 16 14.58 1.10 12.09
C GLU A 16 13.26 1.06 11.36
N ALA A 17 12.14 1.23 12.07
CA ALA A 17 10.84 1.45 11.44
C ALA A 17 11.04 2.53 10.36
N ARG A 18 10.91 2.15 9.08
CA ARG A 18 11.07 3.10 7.96
C ARG A 18 9.86 4.02 7.98
N TRP A 19 9.94 5.06 8.80
CA TRP A 19 8.99 6.16 8.79
C TRP A 19 9.01 6.77 7.40
N ILE A 20 7.86 6.72 6.74
CA ILE A 20 7.72 7.33 5.42
C ILE A 20 8.07 8.81 5.48
N ARG A 21 8.92 9.24 4.57
CA ARG A 21 9.23 10.65 4.31
C ARG A 21 8.55 11.09 3.02
N PRO A 22 8.16 12.37 2.90
CA PRO A 22 7.75 12.92 1.63
C PRO A 22 8.83 12.65 0.56
N GLY A 23 8.43 12.00 -0.53
CA GLY A 23 9.32 11.63 -1.63
C GLY A 23 9.87 10.20 -1.57
N ASP A 24 9.53 9.41 -0.55
CA ASP A 24 9.87 7.98 -0.56
C ASP A 24 9.12 7.23 -1.67
N THR A 25 9.84 6.36 -2.39
CA THR A 25 9.30 5.49 -3.44
C THR A 25 9.30 4.03 -2.97
N PHE A 26 8.24 3.30 -3.31
CA PHE A 26 8.08 1.89 -2.96
C PHE A 26 7.92 1.07 -4.25
N HIS A 27 8.67 -0.02 -4.36
CA HIS A 27 8.55 -0.93 -5.50
C HIS A 27 7.58 -2.06 -5.16
N LEU A 28 6.54 -2.22 -5.97
CA LEU A 28 5.63 -3.35 -5.90
C LEU A 28 6.03 -4.37 -6.96
N SER A 29 6.23 -5.63 -6.57
CA SER A 29 6.52 -6.73 -7.49
C SER A 29 5.24 -7.43 -7.95
N PRO A 30 5.15 -7.87 -9.23
CA PRO A 30 4.04 -8.69 -9.70
C PRO A 30 3.79 -9.90 -8.80
N GLY A 31 2.52 -10.17 -8.50
CA GLY A 31 2.12 -11.26 -7.60
C GLY A 31 2.33 -10.99 -6.10
N SER A 32 2.82 -9.82 -5.72
CA SER A 32 2.93 -9.37 -4.33
C SER A 32 1.78 -8.43 -3.94
N VAL A 33 1.60 -8.24 -2.63
CA VAL A 33 0.66 -7.27 -2.05
C VAL A 33 1.47 -6.37 -1.12
N LEU A 34 1.27 -5.06 -1.23
CA LEU A 34 1.85 -4.06 -0.35
C LEU A 34 0.78 -3.59 0.65
N TYR A 35 1.03 -3.77 1.94
CA TYR A 35 0.14 -3.34 3.01
C TYR A 35 0.55 -1.98 3.57
N PHE A 36 -0.43 -1.12 3.76
CA PHE A 36 -0.29 0.20 4.35
C PHE A 36 -0.97 0.22 5.71
N GLY A 37 -0.34 0.81 6.72
CA GLY A 37 -0.95 0.95 8.03
C GLY A 37 -0.01 1.48 9.08
N ARG A 38 -0.52 1.64 10.30
CA ARG A 38 0.31 2.05 11.44
C ARG A 38 1.00 0.90 12.15
N SER A 39 0.61 -0.35 11.87
CA SER A 39 1.29 -1.52 12.46
C SER A 39 2.64 -1.69 11.80
N GLU A 40 3.62 -2.10 12.59
CA GLU A 40 4.99 -2.39 12.14
C GLU A 40 5.05 -3.62 11.22
N ASP A 41 3.97 -4.40 11.16
CA ASP A 41 3.80 -5.54 10.28
C ASP A 41 3.41 -5.14 8.84
N CYS A 42 3.12 -3.86 8.58
CA CYS A 42 2.80 -3.35 7.24
C CYS A 42 4.07 -3.01 6.47
N ASP A 43 4.09 -3.31 5.17
CA ASP A 43 5.21 -2.97 4.29
C ASP A 43 5.47 -1.45 4.24
N VAL A 44 4.39 -0.67 4.22
CA VAL A 44 4.42 0.79 4.36
C VAL A 44 3.86 1.16 5.72
N THR A 45 4.78 1.28 6.68
CA THR A 45 4.45 1.65 8.07
C THR A 45 4.42 3.17 8.22
N ILE A 46 3.28 3.68 8.68
CA ILE A 46 3.05 5.10 8.95
C ILE A 46 2.46 5.18 10.35
N ALA A 47 3.31 5.40 11.36
CA ALA A 47 2.87 5.35 12.76
C ALA A 47 2.08 6.61 13.15
N SER A 48 0.82 6.61 12.75
CA SER A 48 -0.16 7.67 12.95
C SER A 48 -1.43 7.09 13.54
N SER A 49 -2.00 7.80 14.52
CA SER A 49 -3.29 7.43 15.10
C SER A 49 -4.45 7.56 14.10
N GLN A 50 -4.26 8.30 13.01
CA GLN A 50 -5.24 8.47 11.94
C GLN A 50 -5.35 7.23 11.03
N LEU A 51 -4.41 6.30 11.09
CA LEU A 51 -4.44 5.10 10.27
C LEU A 51 -4.82 3.87 11.10
N SER A 52 -5.56 2.94 10.49
CA SER A 52 -5.77 1.60 11.04
C SER A 52 -4.45 0.82 11.09
N ARG A 53 -4.42 -0.23 11.93
CA ARG A 53 -3.24 -1.12 12.06
C ARG A 53 -2.82 -1.66 10.71
N VAL A 54 -3.78 -2.21 9.98
CA VAL A 54 -3.72 -2.47 8.55
C VAL A 54 -4.85 -1.65 7.95
N HIS A 55 -4.54 -0.72 7.06
CA HIS A 55 -5.46 0.31 6.55
C HIS A 55 -5.89 0.00 5.12
N ALA A 56 -4.92 -0.23 4.24
CA ALA A 56 -5.17 -0.52 2.84
C ALA A 56 -4.16 -1.53 2.32
N ALA A 57 -4.49 -2.16 1.20
CA ALA A 57 -3.62 -3.05 0.45
C ALA A 57 -3.57 -2.61 -1.02
N LEU A 58 -2.40 -2.74 -1.62
CA LEU A 58 -2.16 -2.44 -3.03
C LEU A 58 -1.54 -3.66 -3.71
N ALA A 59 -2.05 -4.05 -4.87
CA ALA A 59 -1.55 -5.17 -5.64
C ALA A 59 -1.65 -4.89 -7.14
N PHE A 60 -0.96 -5.66 -7.97
CA PHE A 60 -1.21 -5.63 -9.41
C PHE A 60 -2.62 -6.16 -9.73
N ALA A 61 -3.31 -5.47 -10.64
CA ALA A 61 -4.61 -5.90 -11.11
C ALA A 61 -4.48 -7.25 -11.86
N PRO A 62 -5.23 -8.30 -11.48
CA PRO A 62 -5.15 -9.60 -12.15
C PRO A 62 -5.65 -9.60 -13.60
N VAL A 63 -6.50 -8.63 -13.94
CA VAL A 63 -7.28 -8.59 -15.19
C VAL A 63 -6.87 -7.46 -16.13
N ALA A 64 -5.96 -6.57 -15.71
CA ALA A 64 -5.53 -5.43 -16.49
C ALA A 64 -4.04 -5.18 -16.32
N GLU A 65 -3.27 -5.35 -17.39
CA GLU A 65 -1.84 -5.09 -17.40
C GLU A 65 -1.54 -3.63 -17.08
N GLY A 66 -0.60 -3.41 -16.17
CA GLY A 66 -0.15 -2.08 -15.78
C GLY A 66 -1.11 -1.25 -14.94
N GLN A 67 -2.17 -1.86 -14.40
CA GLN A 67 -2.99 -1.23 -13.36
C GLN A 67 -2.71 -1.85 -12.00
N LEU A 68 -2.90 -1.04 -10.96
CA LEU A 68 -2.94 -1.52 -9.59
C LEU A 68 -4.38 -1.61 -9.11
N VAL A 69 -4.64 -2.48 -8.15
CA VAL A 69 -5.87 -2.51 -7.36
C VAL A 69 -5.54 -2.04 -5.95
N LEU A 70 -6.21 -0.98 -5.52
CA LEU A 70 -6.19 -0.47 -4.16
C LEU A 70 -7.45 -0.96 -3.43
N ALA A 71 -7.27 -1.50 -2.24
CA ALA A 71 -8.36 -1.96 -1.39
C ALA A 71 -8.22 -1.39 0.03
N ASP A 72 -9.25 -0.70 0.51
CA ASP A 72 -9.42 -0.36 1.91
C ASP A 72 -9.80 -1.61 2.71
N LEU A 73 -9.16 -1.81 3.86
CA LEU A 73 -9.35 -2.98 4.72
C LEU A 73 -10.20 -2.66 5.94
N ASP A 74 -11.33 -1.97 5.71
CA ASP A 74 -12.26 -1.48 6.74
C ASP A 74 -11.57 -0.50 7.70
N SER A 75 -10.92 0.49 7.10
CA SER A 75 -10.15 1.48 7.85
C SER A 75 -11.06 2.50 8.55
N ARG A 76 -10.60 3.03 9.69
CA ARG A 76 -11.40 3.97 10.49
C ARG A 76 -11.71 5.28 9.76
N ASN A 77 -10.73 5.80 9.02
CA ASN A 77 -10.79 7.12 8.40
C ASN A 77 -10.90 7.07 6.86
N GLY A 78 -11.00 5.85 6.32
CA GLY A 78 -11.18 5.59 4.89
C GLY A 78 -9.94 5.81 4.05
N THR A 79 -9.99 5.16 2.89
CA THR A 79 -9.12 5.37 1.74
C THR A 79 -9.85 6.21 0.69
N TRP A 80 -9.12 7.10 0.04
CA TRP A 80 -9.69 8.11 -0.86
C TRP A 80 -8.92 8.16 -2.18
N VAL A 81 -9.63 8.27 -3.30
CA VAL A 81 -9.04 8.43 -4.64
C VAL A 81 -9.73 9.59 -5.32
N GLN A 82 -8.95 10.53 -5.85
CA GLN A 82 -9.46 11.76 -6.47
C GLN A 82 -10.48 12.53 -5.60
N GLY A 83 -10.32 12.48 -4.27
CA GLY A 83 -11.20 13.16 -3.30
C GLY A 83 -12.45 12.39 -2.89
N GLU A 84 -12.72 11.22 -3.48
CA GLU A 84 -13.88 10.36 -3.19
C GLU A 84 -13.49 9.13 -2.37
N PRO A 85 -14.36 8.63 -1.46
CA PRO A 85 -14.06 7.45 -0.65
C PRO A 85 -14.11 6.20 -1.53
N ALA A 86 -13.12 5.31 -1.36
CA ALA A 86 -12.99 4.10 -2.16
C ALA A 86 -12.76 2.88 -1.27
N GLN A 87 -13.63 1.87 -1.41
CA GLN A 87 -13.39 0.56 -0.78
C GLN A 87 -12.45 -0.30 -1.62
N VAL A 88 -12.68 -0.34 -2.93
CA VAL A 88 -11.84 -1.01 -3.92
C VAL A 88 -11.85 -0.18 -5.19
N CYS A 89 -10.68 0.09 -5.76
CA CYS A 89 -10.57 0.80 -7.04
C CYS A 89 -9.34 0.36 -7.82
N PHE A 90 -9.38 0.57 -9.13
CA PHE A 90 -8.19 0.46 -9.97
C PHE A 90 -7.46 1.80 -10.00
N LEU A 91 -6.14 1.74 -9.96
CA LEU A 91 -5.27 2.90 -10.12
C LEU A 91 -4.46 2.75 -11.40
N GLY A 92 -4.55 3.76 -12.26
CA GLY A 92 -3.70 3.97 -13.41
C GLY A 92 -2.48 4.83 -13.07
N VAL A 93 -1.52 4.84 -14.00
CA VAL A 93 -0.30 5.65 -13.86
C VAL A 93 -0.65 7.13 -13.73
N GLY A 94 -0.03 7.80 -12.77
CA GLY A 94 -0.25 9.19 -12.40
C GLY A 94 -1.44 9.43 -11.46
N GLU A 95 -2.20 8.40 -11.10
CA GLU A 95 -3.32 8.56 -10.18
C GLU A 95 -2.85 8.64 -8.72
N GLU A 96 -3.49 9.54 -7.97
CA GLU A 96 -3.25 9.75 -6.55
C GLU A 96 -4.32 9.06 -5.71
N PHE A 97 -3.88 8.43 -4.64
CA PHE A 97 -4.74 8.01 -3.53
C PHE A 97 -4.24 8.58 -2.21
N SER A 98 -5.13 8.61 -1.22
CA SER A 98 -4.77 9.01 0.13
C SER A 98 -5.41 8.13 1.19
N LEU A 99 -4.69 7.98 2.30
CA LEU A 99 -5.14 7.29 3.49
C LEU A 99 -5.49 8.32 4.56
N ALA A 100 -6.68 8.20 5.17
CA ALA A 100 -7.20 9.15 6.14
C ALA A 100 -7.14 10.62 5.67
N ARG A 101 -7.16 10.88 4.35
CA ARG A 101 -7.00 12.20 3.71
C ARG A 101 -5.72 12.97 4.03
N ALA A 102 -4.80 12.37 4.78
CA ALA A 102 -3.59 13.04 5.28
C ALA A 102 -2.32 12.53 4.60
N TYR A 103 -2.30 11.27 4.19
CA TYR A 103 -1.14 10.60 3.62
C TYR A 103 -1.41 10.31 2.15
N ARG A 104 -0.70 10.99 1.25
CA ARG A 104 -0.90 10.92 -0.20
C ARG A 104 0.19 10.12 -0.88
N PHE A 105 -0.22 9.36 -1.87
CA PHE A 105 0.60 8.46 -2.66
C PHE A 105 0.21 8.59 -4.13
N CYS A 106 1.21 8.60 -5.01
CA CYS A 106 1.00 8.60 -6.45
C CYS A 106 1.55 7.31 -7.02
N PHE A 107 0.83 6.68 -7.93
CA PHE A 107 1.37 5.61 -8.75
C PHE A 107 2.17 6.23 -9.91
N ASP A 108 3.50 6.16 -9.88
CA ASP A 108 4.37 6.81 -10.87
C ASP A 108 4.58 6.00 -12.16
N GLY A 109 4.36 4.68 -12.12
CA GLY A 109 4.34 3.82 -13.30
C GLY A 109 4.95 2.44 -13.09
N LEU A 110 5.12 1.72 -14.20
CA LEU A 110 5.91 0.48 -14.23
C LEU A 110 7.35 0.84 -14.56
N GLY A 111 8.26 0.64 -13.61
CA GLY A 111 9.71 0.79 -13.78
C GLY A 111 10.39 -0.48 -14.28
#